data_AF-A0A931NGD1-F1
#
_entry.id   AF-A0A931NGD1-F1
#
_cell.length_a   1.000
_cell.length_b   1.000
_cell.length_c   1.000
_cell.angle_alpha   90.00
_cell.angle_beta   90.00
_cell.angle_gamma   90.00
#
_symmetry.space_group_name_H-M   'P 1'
#
loop_
_entity.id
_entity.type
_entity.pdbx_description
1 polymer ?
#
loop_
_entity_poly.entity_id
_entity_poly.type
_entity_poly.pdbx_seq_one_letter_code
_entity_poly.pdbx_strand_id
1 'polypeptide(L)'
;MVRELALFWLVLLGFLVVDSCLLLTPGGEALRLDARGRPRYRPGLRLQLLRRESAWMNPLNPWDRLLPTPLALGALAPGQPARERQRLRALLRAVAPLHALALVYLLGLGLLGLLSWRAHAGLVLAALLSLHLLLWSLSAGLVLWRRAPLGLTGGQAAALLFEALLVPAYTLNLGKRLLRRHPSSLPALGLGLHEWRALRRRDPAAAQLLAVQLRGRLEELEQEGAAGAQLAWLQQARQRLRAPTS
;
A
#
# COMPACT_ATOMS: atom_id res chain seq x y z
N MET A 1 22.92 6.31 -27.43
CA MET A 1 22.75 4.93 -26.86
C MET A 1 22.86 4.83 -25.34
N VAL A 2 24.02 4.88 -24.68
CA VAL A 2 24.08 4.67 -23.20
C VAL A 2 23.23 5.69 -22.43
N ARG A 3 23.26 6.97 -22.84
CA ARG A 3 22.44 8.04 -22.26
C ARG A 3 20.93 7.85 -22.46
N GLU A 4 20.52 7.31 -23.62
CA GLU A 4 19.11 7.05 -23.94
C GLU A 4 18.57 5.88 -23.10
N LEU A 5 19.33 4.80 -22.98
CA LEU A 5 18.95 3.66 -22.14
C LEU A 5 18.91 4.05 -20.66
N ALA A 6 19.86 4.86 -20.19
CA ALA A 6 19.83 5.38 -18.83
C ALA A 6 18.58 6.23 -18.58
N LEU A 7 18.23 7.14 -19.51
CA LEU A 7 17.01 7.93 -19.43
C LEU A 7 15.76 7.05 -19.43
N PHE A 8 15.73 6.03 -20.29
CA PHE A 8 14.64 5.05 -20.35
C PHE A 8 14.42 4.35 -19.00
N TRP A 9 15.49 3.84 -18.38
CA TRP A 9 15.42 3.20 -17.06
C TRP A 9 15.01 4.16 -15.96
N LEU A 10 15.48 5.42 -16.01
CA LEU A 10 15.08 6.46 -15.07
C LEU A 10 13.58 6.78 -15.18
N VAL A 11 13.05 6.89 -16.40
CA VAL A 11 11.60 7.10 -16.63
C VAL A 11 10.80 5.92 -16.08
N LEU A 12 11.23 4.68 -16.36
CA LEU A 12 10.57 3.48 -15.84
C LEU A 12 10.57 3.45 -14.32
N LEU A 13 11.69 3.79 -13.69
CA LEU A 13 11.81 3.91 -12.23
C LEU A 13 10.89 5.00 -11.68
N GLY A 14 10.83 6.16 -12.36
CA GLY A 14 9.91 7.25 -12.01
C GLY A 14 8.46 6.80 -11.97
N PHE A 15 7.99 6.09 -13.01
CA PHE A 15 6.64 5.51 -13.03
C PHE A 15 6.42 4.50 -11.89
N LEU A 16 7.40 3.65 -11.61
CA LEU A 16 7.31 2.67 -10.53
C LEU A 16 7.19 3.32 -9.14
N VAL A 17 7.94 4.39 -8.92
CA VAL A 17 7.92 5.18 -7.68
C VAL A 17 6.59 5.91 -7.54
N VAL A 18 6.14 6.61 -8.57
CA VAL A 18 4.88 7.37 -8.56
C VAL A 18 3.67 6.45 -8.36
N ASP A 19 3.61 5.30 -9.04
CA ASP A 19 2.50 4.36 -8.88
C ASP A 19 2.49 3.65 -7.50
N SER A 20 3.62 3.68 -6.80
CA SER A 20 3.74 3.23 -5.40
C SER A 20 3.27 4.29 -4.39
N CYS A 21 2.88 5.47 -4.85
CA CYS A 21 2.22 6.48 -4.04
C CYS A 21 0.69 6.25 -4.04
N LEU A 22 0.08 6.33 -2.87
CA LEU A 22 -1.37 6.35 -2.68
C LEU A 22 -1.76 7.70 -2.10
N LEU A 23 -2.60 8.45 -2.81
CA LEU A 23 -3.22 9.66 -2.28
C LEU A 23 -4.44 9.27 -1.45
N LEU A 24 -4.46 9.70 -0.19
CA LEU A 24 -5.54 9.48 0.75
C LEU A 24 -6.57 10.61 0.64
N THR A 25 -7.81 10.30 1.00
CA THR A 25 -8.84 11.32 1.19
C THR A 25 -8.49 12.20 2.41
N PRO A 26 -8.98 13.45 2.47
CA PRO A 26 -8.82 14.29 3.67
C PRO A 26 -9.28 13.55 4.92
N GLY A 27 -8.48 13.59 5.99
CA GLY A 27 -8.73 12.85 7.24
C GLY A 27 -8.64 11.32 7.13
N GLY A 28 -8.24 10.79 5.97
CA GLY A 28 -8.03 9.37 5.74
C GLY A 28 -6.67 8.88 6.24
N GLU A 29 -6.56 7.58 6.42
CA GLU A 29 -5.34 6.91 6.87
C GLU A 29 -5.03 5.71 5.98
N ALA A 30 -3.83 5.13 6.13
CA ALA A 30 -3.48 3.88 5.48
C ALA A 30 -2.97 2.85 6.49
N LEU A 31 -3.51 1.64 6.43
CA LEU A 31 -3.04 0.50 7.21
C LEU A 31 -2.09 -0.35 6.37
N ARG A 32 -0.99 -0.79 6.97
CA ARG A 32 -0.08 -1.76 6.31
C ARG A 32 -0.52 -3.17 6.64
N LEU A 33 -0.46 -4.07 5.66
CA LEU A 33 -0.68 -5.49 5.88
C LEU A 33 0.64 -6.21 6.16
N ASP A 34 0.71 -6.93 7.28
CA ASP A 34 1.86 -7.81 7.54
C ASP A 34 1.85 -9.04 6.61
N ALA A 35 2.92 -9.85 6.67
CA ALA A 35 3.05 -11.06 5.86
C ALA A 35 1.84 -12.01 6.00
N ARG A 36 1.20 -12.05 7.18
CA ARG A 36 0.04 -12.89 7.48
C ARG A 36 -1.30 -12.23 7.10
N GLY A 37 -1.25 -11.08 6.44
CA GLY A 37 -2.41 -10.29 6.04
C GLY A 37 -3.10 -9.59 7.21
N ARG A 38 -2.41 -9.37 8.33
CA ARG A 38 -2.98 -8.64 9.46
C ARG A 38 -2.80 -7.14 9.22
N PRO A 39 -3.87 -6.34 9.29
CA PRO A 39 -3.76 -4.89 9.32
C PRO A 39 -2.93 -4.46 10.53
N ARG A 40 -2.00 -3.54 10.30
CA ARG A 40 -1.18 -2.89 11.32
C ARG A 40 -1.19 -1.39 11.12
N TYR A 41 -1.17 -0.67 12.22
CA TYR A 41 -0.98 0.77 12.17
C TYR A 41 0.52 1.04 12.04
N ARG A 42 0.90 1.66 10.92
CA ARG A 42 2.25 2.14 10.67
C ARG A 42 2.14 3.51 10.04
N PRO A 43 2.23 4.58 10.83
CA PRO A 43 2.25 5.92 10.29
C PRO A 43 3.51 6.03 9.42
N GLY A 44 3.31 6.23 8.12
CA GLY A 44 4.39 6.44 7.17
C GLY A 44 4.83 7.90 7.17
N LEU A 45 5.88 8.19 6.41
CA LEU A 45 6.18 9.56 5.98
C LEU A 45 4.97 10.11 5.24
N ARG A 46 4.35 11.16 5.79
CA ARG A 46 3.25 11.88 5.16
C ARG A 46 3.83 13.08 4.43
N LEU A 47 3.80 13.04 3.12
CA LEU A 47 3.99 14.24 2.31
C LEU A 47 2.61 14.75 1.93
N GLN A 48 2.32 16.00 2.27
CA GLN A 48 1.13 16.67 1.76
C GLN A 48 1.37 17.03 0.30
N LEU A 49 0.63 16.38 -0.60
CA LEU A 49 0.63 16.61 -2.03
C LEU A 49 -0.78 17.04 -2.43
N LEU A 50 -0.92 18.24 -3.00
CA LEU A 50 -2.23 18.77 -3.46
C LEU A 50 -3.31 18.80 -2.36
N ARG A 51 -2.94 19.17 -1.13
CA ARG A 51 -3.83 19.15 0.07
C ARG A 51 -4.37 17.76 0.42
N ARG A 52 -3.74 16.70 -0.10
CA ARG A 52 -4.01 15.31 0.24
C ARG A 52 -2.78 14.69 0.85
N GLU A 53 -3.00 13.77 1.77
CA GLU A 53 -1.90 13.03 2.38
C GLU A 53 -1.48 11.90 1.45
N SER A 54 -0.17 11.71 1.30
CA SER A 54 0.37 10.59 0.54
C SER A 54 0.87 9.49 1.46
N ALA A 55 0.52 8.25 1.12
CA ALA A 55 1.07 7.05 1.73
C ALA A 55 1.90 6.28 0.70
N TRP A 56 3.15 6.02 1.04
CA TRP A 56 4.11 5.42 0.13
C TRP A 56 4.29 3.93 0.42
N MET A 57 4.15 3.09 -0.62
CA MET A 57 4.60 1.70 -0.62
C MET A 57 6.03 1.63 -1.13
N ASN A 58 6.75 0.60 -0.71
CA ASN A 58 8.04 0.26 -1.30
C ASN A 58 7.82 -0.22 -2.76
N PRO A 59 8.36 0.50 -3.77
CA PRO A 59 8.21 0.13 -5.17
C PRO A 59 8.86 -1.21 -5.53
N LEU A 60 9.93 -1.58 -4.81
CA LEU A 60 10.71 -2.79 -5.04
C LEU A 60 10.20 -4.00 -4.25
N ASN A 61 9.21 -3.81 -3.39
CA ASN A 61 8.59 -4.91 -2.64
C ASN A 61 7.13 -5.09 -3.09
N PRO A 62 6.82 -6.12 -3.90
CA PRO A 62 5.46 -6.44 -4.32
C PRO A 62 4.50 -6.70 -3.15
N TRP A 63 5.02 -7.18 -2.01
CA TRP A 63 4.21 -7.52 -0.83
C TRP A 63 4.03 -6.37 0.15
N ASP A 64 4.64 -5.20 -0.09
CA ASP A 64 4.32 -4.00 0.67
C ASP A 64 2.94 -3.49 0.27
N ARG A 65 1.97 -3.76 1.13
CA ARG A 65 0.54 -3.64 0.84
C ARG A 65 -0.08 -2.64 1.81
N LEU A 66 -0.74 -1.64 1.24
CA LEU A 66 -1.53 -0.66 1.96
C LEU A 66 -3.03 -0.90 1.73
N LEU A 67 -3.80 -0.71 2.79
CA LEU A 67 -5.25 -0.61 2.75
C LEU A 67 -5.63 0.82 3.15
N PRO A 68 -6.29 1.59 2.27
CA PRO A 68 -6.83 2.87 2.66
C PRO A 68 -7.91 2.67 3.71
N THR A 69 -7.99 3.56 4.68
CA THR A 69 -9.05 3.60 5.68
C THR A 69 -9.60 5.03 5.72
N PRO A 70 -10.88 5.23 5.37
CA PRO A 70 -11.51 6.54 5.43
C PRO A 70 -11.77 6.99 6.89
N LEU A 71 -11.65 6.08 7.86
CA LEU A 71 -11.89 6.34 9.27
C LEU A 71 -10.55 6.37 10.02
N ALA A 72 -9.98 7.56 10.21
CA ALA A 72 -8.79 7.71 11.06
C ALA A 72 -9.10 7.46 12.55
N LEU A 73 -10.27 7.95 13.00
CA LEU A 73 -10.66 8.03 14.40
C LEU A 73 -11.70 6.97 14.77
N GLY A 74 -11.64 6.51 16.02
CA GLY A 74 -12.65 5.61 16.57
C GLY A 74 -12.07 4.54 17.49
N ALA A 75 -12.90 4.06 18.42
CA ALA A 75 -12.56 2.91 19.24
C ALA A 75 -12.60 1.63 18.41
N LEU A 76 -11.63 0.76 18.64
CA LEU A 76 -11.59 -0.56 18.01
C LEU A 76 -12.51 -1.51 18.76
N ALA A 77 -13.52 -2.06 18.08
CA ALA A 77 -14.42 -3.02 18.70
C ALA A 77 -13.72 -4.37 18.93
N PRO A 78 -14.08 -5.15 19.98
CA PRO A 78 -13.51 -6.46 20.23
C PRO A 78 -13.68 -7.39 19.02
N GLY A 79 -12.60 -8.05 18.60
CA GLY A 79 -12.63 -8.98 17.46
C GLY A 79 -12.74 -8.34 16.08
N GLN A 80 -12.90 -7.01 15.96
CA GLN A 80 -12.98 -6.31 14.68
C GLN A 80 -11.76 -6.56 13.77
N PRO A 81 -10.49 -6.57 14.27
CA PRO A 81 -9.34 -6.90 13.44
C PRO A 81 -9.37 -8.33 12.89
N ALA A 82 -9.91 -9.28 13.66
CA ALA A 82 -10.01 -10.67 13.24
C ALA A 82 -11.06 -10.84 12.14
N ARG A 83 -12.21 -10.16 12.27
CA ARG A 83 -13.27 -10.11 11.25
C ARG A 83 -12.77 -9.45 9.97
N GLU A 84 -12.09 -8.31 10.08
CA GLU A 84 -11.52 -7.62 8.92
C GLU A 84 -10.47 -8.50 8.23
N ARG A 85 -9.59 -9.15 9.00
CA ARG A 85 -8.65 -10.11 8.44
C ARG A 85 -9.37 -11.22 7.68
N GLN A 86 -10.45 -11.78 8.25
CA GLN A 86 -11.23 -12.84 7.60
C GLN A 86 -11.87 -12.35 6.29
N ARG A 87 -12.45 -11.14 6.28
CA ARG A 87 -12.97 -10.48 5.07
C ARG A 87 -11.90 -10.35 4.00
N LEU A 88 -10.68 -9.95 4.39
CA LEU A 88 -9.56 -9.76 3.47
C LEU A 88 -8.94 -11.07 2.97
N ARG A 89 -9.19 -12.23 3.58
CA ARG A 89 -8.52 -13.49 3.20
C ARG A 89 -8.77 -13.86 1.74
N ALA A 90 -10.01 -13.78 1.28
CA ALA A 90 -10.35 -14.13 -0.10
C ALA A 90 -9.64 -13.20 -1.09
N LEU A 91 -9.67 -11.90 -0.82
CA LEU A 91 -8.99 -10.88 -1.61
C LEU A 91 -7.48 -11.11 -1.64
N LEU A 92 -6.85 -11.33 -0.48
CA LEU A 92 -5.40 -11.54 -0.37
C LEU A 92 -4.95 -12.81 -1.11
N ARG A 93 -5.74 -13.89 -1.07
CA ARG A 93 -5.49 -15.10 -1.87
C ARG A 93 -5.66 -14.82 -3.36
N ALA A 94 -6.64 -13.99 -3.74
CA ALA A 94 -6.89 -13.64 -5.12
C ALA A 94 -5.71 -12.86 -5.73
N VAL A 95 -5.15 -11.89 -5.00
CA VAL A 95 -4.02 -11.05 -5.45
C VAL A 95 -2.64 -11.67 -5.24
N ALA A 96 -2.50 -12.69 -4.40
CA ALA A 96 -1.21 -13.34 -4.13
C ALA A 96 -0.39 -13.73 -5.38
N PRO A 97 -0.95 -14.41 -6.41
CA PRO A 97 -0.17 -14.74 -7.61
C PRO A 97 0.26 -13.50 -8.40
N LEU A 98 -0.49 -12.40 -8.34
CA LEU A 98 -0.08 -11.14 -8.99
C LEU A 98 1.18 -10.56 -8.36
N HIS A 99 1.35 -10.70 -7.03
CA HIS A 99 2.60 -10.29 -6.38
C HIS A 99 3.79 -11.18 -6.76
N ALA A 100 3.55 -12.47 -6.99
CA ALA A 100 4.60 -13.37 -7.49
C ALA A 100 5.01 -12.99 -8.92
N LEU A 101 4.05 -12.74 -9.82
CA LEU A 101 4.34 -12.24 -11.17
C LEU A 101 5.07 -10.89 -11.13
N ALA A 102 4.69 -10.00 -10.22
CA ALA A 102 5.37 -8.72 -10.01
C ALA A 102 6.83 -8.89 -9.57
N LEU A 103 7.13 -9.87 -8.70
CA LEU A 103 8.51 -10.19 -8.33
C LEU A 103 9.29 -10.71 -9.55
N VAL A 104 8.71 -11.63 -10.32
CA VAL A 104 9.33 -12.13 -11.56
C VAL A 104 9.59 -10.97 -12.52
N TYR A 105 8.64 -10.04 -12.64
CA TYR A 105 8.81 -8.83 -13.44
C TYR A 105 9.99 -7.99 -12.93
N LEU A 106 10.02 -7.65 -11.63
CA LEU A 106 11.10 -6.86 -11.03
C LEU A 106 12.48 -7.49 -11.25
N LEU A 107 12.59 -8.81 -11.10
CA LEU A 107 13.84 -9.54 -11.35
C LEU A 107 14.23 -9.47 -12.82
N GLY A 108 13.28 -9.65 -13.74
CA GLY A 108 13.50 -9.49 -15.17
C GLY A 108 13.93 -8.07 -15.56
N LEU A 109 13.30 -7.04 -14.98
CA LEU A 109 13.70 -5.64 -15.15
C LEU A 109 15.11 -5.39 -14.63
N GLY A 110 15.46 -5.92 -13.45
CA GLY A 110 16.80 -5.81 -12.88
C GLY A 110 17.85 -6.45 -13.79
N LEU A 111 17.58 -7.66 -14.29
CA LEU A 111 18.47 -8.35 -15.23
C LEU A 111 18.64 -7.58 -16.54
N LEU A 112 17.54 -7.14 -17.16
CA LEU A 112 17.60 -6.34 -18.39
C LEU A 112 18.31 -5.01 -18.17
N GLY A 113 18.13 -4.39 -17.00
CA GLY A 113 18.86 -3.20 -16.57
C GLY A 113 20.36 -3.42 -16.57
N LEU A 114 20.82 -4.52 -15.95
CA LEU A 114 22.24 -4.90 -15.94
C LEU A 114 22.77 -5.23 -17.34
N LEU A 115 22.03 -6.01 -18.12
CA LEU A 115 22.44 -6.40 -19.47
C LEU A 115 22.46 -5.21 -20.45
N SER A 116 21.67 -4.17 -20.19
CA SER A 116 21.60 -2.99 -21.06
C SER A 116 22.91 -2.21 -21.19
N TRP A 117 23.87 -2.46 -20.29
CA TRP A 117 25.22 -1.88 -20.37
C TRP A 117 26.11 -2.55 -21.42
N ARG A 118 25.77 -3.77 -21.84
CA ARG A 118 26.55 -4.58 -22.77
C ARG A 118 25.81 -4.95 -24.04
N ALA A 119 24.47 -4.93 -24.01
CA ALA A 119 23.62 -5.31 -25.13
C ALA A 119 23.23 -4.10 -26.00
N HIS A 120 22.90 -4.38 -27.26
CA HIS A 120 22.32 -3.37 -28.17
C HIS A 120 20.95 -2.91 -27.68
N ALA A 121 20.67 -1.61 -27.76
CA ALA A 121 19.43 -1.01 -27.26
C ALA A 121 18.16 -1.65 -27.84
N GLY A 122 18.15 -1.97 -29.15
CA GLY A 122 17.01 -2.63 -29.80
C GLY A 122 16.70 -4.01 -29.21
N LEU A 123 17.73 -4.79 -28.87
CA LEU A 123 17.55 -6.11 -28.22
C LEU A 123 17.00 -5.96 -26.81
N VAL A 124 17.49 -4.99 -26.03
CA VAL A 124 16.99 -4.70 -24.68
C VAL A 124 15.52 -4.31 -24.73
N LEU A 125 15.14 -3.42 -25.66
CA LEU A 125 13.76 -2.97 -25.82
C LEU A 125 12.84 -4.10 -26.30
N ALA A 126 13.28 -4.92 -27.25
CA ALA A 126 12.52 -6.08 -27.71
C ALA A 126 12.31 -7.09 -26.57
N ALA A 127 13.37 -7.42 -25.83
CA ALA A 127 13.29 -8.33 -24.69
C ALA A 127 12.37 -7.79 -23.58
N LEU A 128 12.45 -6.49 -23.31
CA LEU A 128 11.56 -5.83 -22.36
C LEU A 128 10.09 -5.90 -22.80
N LEU A 129 9.81 -5.60 -24.07
CA LEU A 129 8.46 -5.65 -24.62
C LEU A 129 7.91 -7.08 -24.55
N SER A 130 8.71 -8.09 -24.90
CA SER A 130 8.34 -9.50 -24.78
C SER A 130 8.04 -9.88 -23.33
N LEU A 131 8.91 -9.49 -22.38
CA LEU A 131 8.70 -9.73 -20.95
C LEU A 131 7.40 -9.06 -20.46
N HIS A 132 7.18 -7.82 -20.85
CA HIS A 132 5.99 -7.05 -20.49
C HIS A 132 4.72 -7.71 -21.00
N LEU A 133 4.64 -8.02 -22.30
CA LEU A 133 3.46 -8.63 -22.91
C LEU A 133 3.17 -10.01 -22.32
N LEU A 134 4.20 -10.80 -22.04
CA LEU A 134 4.06 -12.11 -21.40
C LEU A 134 3.45 -11.96 -19.99
N LEU A 135 4.07 -11.15 -19.13
CA LEU A 135 3.62 -10.98 -17.75
C LEU A 135 2.28 -10.26 -17.64
N TRP A 136 2.02 -9.31 -18.55
CA TRP A 136 0.71 -8.69 -18.69
C TRP A 136 -0.36 -9.71 -19.08
N SER A 137 -0.10 -10.58 -20.06
CA SER A 137 -1.07 -11.59 -20.50
C SER A 137 -1.41 -12.57 -19.37
N LEU A 138 -0.40 -13.03 -18.63
CA LEU A 138 -0.59 -13.88 -17.45
C LEU A 138 -1.40 -13.16 -16.36
N SER A 139 -1.07 -11.89 -16.09
CA SER A 139 -1.78 -11.06 -15.12
C SER A 139 -3.23 -10.82 -15.53
N ALA A 140 -3.48 -10.57 -16.81
CA ALA A 140 -4.80 -10.39 -17.40
C ALA A 140 -5.65 -11.65 -17.25
N GLY A 141 -5.11 -12.81 -17.61
CA GLY A 141 -5.77 -14.11 -17.40
C GLY A 141 -6.15 -14.32 -15.93
N LEU A 142 -5.24 -14.04 -15.00
CA LEU A 142 -5.50 -14.16 -13.56
C LEU A 142 -6.59 -13.18 -13.07
N VAL A 143 -6.56 -11.92 -13.50
CA VAL A 143 -7.57 -10.92 -13.12
C VAL A 143 -8.95 -11.31 -13.65
N LEU A 144 -9.04 -11.72 -14.92
CA LEU A 144 -10.30 -12.13 -15.53
C LEU A 144 -10.86 -13.40 -14.87
N TRP A 145 -10.01 -14.39 -14.60
CA TRP A 145 -10.41 -15.62 -13.90
C TRP A 145 -10.86 -15.34 -12.46
N ARG A 146 -10.24 -14.37 -11.78
CA ARG A 146 -10.52 -14.03 -10.37
C ARG A 146 -11.33 -12.76 -10.20
N ARG A 147 -12.09 -12.32 -11.20
CA ARG A 147 -12.84 -11.05 -11.15
C ARG A 147 -13.81 -10.96 -9.96
N ALA A 148 -14.53 -12.05 -9.67
CA ALA A 148 -15.55 -12.10 -8.62
C ALA A 148 -14.95 -11.87 -7.22
N PRO A 149 -13.93 -12.63 -6.75
CA PRO A 149 -13.32 -12.37 -5.46
C PRO A 149 -12.54 -11.04 -5.40
N LEU A 150 -12.18 -10.46 -6.54
CA LEU A 150 -11.60 -9.11 -6.62
C LEU A 150 -12.66 -7.99 -6.58
N GLY A 151 -13.96 -8.34 -6.65
CA GLY A 151 -15.07 -7.39 -6.67
C GLY A 151 -15.09 -6.49 -7.92
N LEU A 152 -14.62 -7.01 -9.06
CA LEU A 152 -14.52 -6.25 -10.31
C LEU A 152 -15.69 -6.55 -11.25
N THR A 153 -16.26 -5.50 -11.83
CA THR A 153 -17.11 -5.62 -13.02
C THR A 153 -16.26 -5.85 -14.28
N GLY A 154 -16.86 -6.33 -15.36
CA GLY A 154 -16.16 -6.55 -16.63
C GLY A 154 -15.48 -5.27 -17.16
N GLY A 155 -16.19 -4.14 -17.15
CA GLY A 155 -15.65 -2.85 -17.56
C GLY A 155 -14.51 -2.36 -16.67
N GLN A 156 -14.62 -2.54 -15.34
CA GLN A 156 -13.54 -2.17 -14.42
C GLN A 156 -12.28 -3.02 -14.64
N ALA A 157 -12.44 -4.32 -14.88
CA ALA A 157 -11.33 -5.21 -15.20
C ALA A 157 -10.68 -4.81 -16.53
N ALA A 158 -11.47 -4.56 -17.57
CA ALA A 158 -10.97 -4.15 -18.88
C ALA A 158 -10.16 -2.83 -18.81
N ALA A 159 -10.68 -1.81 -18.13
CA ALA A 159 -9.98 -0.54 -17.95
C ALA A 159 -8.65 -0.72 -17.20
N LEU A 160 -8.65 -1.46 -16.08
CA LEU A 160 -7.43 -1.76 -15.32
C LEU A 160 -6.38 -2.50 -16.15
N LEU A 161 -6.80 -3.48 -16.94
CA LEU A 161 -5.89 -4.27 -17.78
C LEU A 161 -5.38 -3.46 -18.97
N PHE A 162 -6.20 -2.62 -19.58
CA PHE A 162 -5.78 -1.73 -20.65
C PHE A 162 -4.76 -0.71 -20.16
N GLU A 163 -5.00 -0.05 -19.03
CA GLU A 163 -3.99 0.83 -18.41
C GLU A 163 -2.69 0.07 -18.10
N ALA A 164 -2.80 -1.16 -17.57
CA ALA A 164 -1.64 -1.99 -17.27
C ALA A 164 -0.85 -2.43 -18.51
N LEU A 165 -1.52 -2.55 -19.67
CA LEU A 165 -0.87 -2.87 -20.95
C LEU A 165 0.05 -1.74 -21.39
N LEU A 166 -0.37 -0.49 -21.17
CA LEU A 166 0.35 0.69 -21.64
C LEU A 166 1.53 1.06 -20.74
N VAL A 167 1.46 0.76 -19.45
CA VAL A 167 2.46 1.16 -18.46
C VAL A 167 2.99 -0.06 -17.70
N PRO A 168 4.26 -0.47 -17.93
CA PRO A 168 4.88 -1.60 -17.22
C PRO A 168 4.74 -1.56 -15.69
N ALA A 169 4.94 -0.38 -15.09
CA ALA A 169 4.78 -0.18 -13.65
C ALA A 169 3.39 -0.57 -13.14
N TYR A 170 2.35 -0.38 -13.94
CA TYR A 170 0.98 -0.70 -13.58
C TYR A 170 0.70 -2.20 -13.58
N THR A 171 1.35 -2.97 -14.47
CA THR A 171 1.30 -4.44 -14.42
C THR A 171 2.00 -4.95 -13.16
N LEU A 172 3.17 -4.40 -12.87
CA LEU A 172 3.99 -4.76 -11.70
C LEU A 172 3.25 -4.49 -10.38
N ASN A 173 2.56 -3.36 -10.28
CA ASN A 173 1.81 -2.99 -9.08
C ASN A 173 0.34 -3.40 -9.09
N LEU A 174 -0.11 -4.22 -10.05
CA LEU A 174 -1.53 -4.54 -10.23
C LEU A 174 -2.16 -5.12 -8.96
N GLY A 175 -1.46 -6.00 -8.24
CA GLY A 175 -1.91 -6.55 -6.95
C GLY A 175 -2.11 -5.46 -5.89
N LYS A 176 -1.20 -4.50 -5.79
CA LYS A 176 -1.32 -3.34 -4.88
C LYS A 176 -2.49 -2.45 -5.29
N ARG A 177 -2.63 -2.15 -6.58
CA ARG A 177 -3.73 -1.31 -7.11
C ARG A 177 -5.10 -1.94 -6.83
N LEU A 178 -5.22 -3.26 -7.00
CA LEU A 178 -6.44 -3.99 -6.68
C LEU A 178 -6.77 -3.94 -5.19
N LEU A 179 -5.78 -4.10 -4.30
CA LEU A 179 -6.00 -3.99 -2.85
C LEU A 179 -6.48 -2.60 -2.43
N ARG A 180 -5.96 -1.52 -3.02
CA ARG A 180 -6.35 -0.14 -2.71
C ARG A 180 -7.83 0.15 -2.99
N ARG A 181 -8.50 -0.63 -3.83
CA ARG A 181 -9.94 -0.49 -4.12
C ARG A 181 -10.83 -0.98 -2.98
N HIS A 182 -10.26 -1.68 -1.99
CA HIS A 182 -10.99 -2.29 -0.88
C HIS A 182 -10.64 -1.57 0.42
N PRO A 183 -11.32 -0.44 0.74
CA PRO A 183 -11.03 0.30 1.95
C PRO A 183 -11.33 -0.53 3.20
N SER A 184 -10.47 -0.36 4.20
CA SER A 184 -10.65 -0.99 5.50
C SER A 184 -11.69 -0.25 6.33
N SER A 185 -12.48 -1.01 7.08
CA SER A 185 -13.44 -0.49 8.05
C SER A 185 -12.82 -0.20 9.42
N LEU A 186 -11.53 -0.51 9.60
CA LEU A 186 -10.85 -0.36 10.87
C LEU A 186 -10.48 1.10 11.14
N PRO A 187 -10.78 1.64 12.35
CA PRO A 187 -10.27 2.94 12.74
C PRO A 187 -8.75 2.87 12.93
N ALA A 188 -8.01 3.64 12.13
CA ALA A 188 -6.55 3.51 12.06
C ALA A 188 -5.86 3.78 13.39
N LEU A 189 -6.19 4.90 14.03
CA LEU A 189 -5.63 5.28 15.33
C LEU A 189 -6.15 4.40 16.46
N GLY A 190 -7.40 3.91 16.35
CA GLY A 190 -7.93 2.89 17.25
C GLY A 190 -7.11 1.60 17.23
N LEU A 191 -6.74 1.15 16.04
CA LEU A 191 -5.83 0.01 15.86
C LEU A 191 -4.44 0.30 16.43
N GLY A 192 -3.88 1.49 16.16
CA GLY A 192 -2.58 1.89 16.68
C GLY A 192 -2.53 1.93 18.22
N LEU A 193 -3.56 2.47 18.87
CA LEU A 193 -3.68 2.46 20.34
C LEU A 193 -3.78 1.02 20.89
N HIS A 194 -4.51 0.14 20.22
CA HIS A 194 -4.60 -1.26 20.60
C HIS A 194 -3.24 -1.97 20.47
N GLU A 195 -2.52 -1.76 19.35
CA GLU A 195 -1.18 -2.31 19.13
C GLU A 195 -0.18 -1.77 20.15
N TRP A 196 -0.23 -0.48 20.46
CA TRP A 196 0.59 0.14 21.50
C TRP A 196 0.40 -0.54 22.87
N ARG A 197 -0.85 -0.76 23.29
CA ARG A 197 -1.13 -1.47 24.55
C ARG A 197 -0.58 -2.88 24.56
N ALA A 198 -0.69 -3.60 23.44
CA ALA A 198 -0.16 -4.94 23.31
C ALA A 198 1.38 -4.96 23.35
N LEU A 199 2.03 -3.96 22.73
CA LEU A 199 3.49 -3.81 22.71
C LEU A 199 4.05 -3.41 24.07
N ARG A 200 3.35 -2.58 24.86
CA ARG A 200 3.83 -2.16 26.18
C ARG A 200 4.33 -3.30 27.08
N ARG A 201 3.74 -4.49 26.97
CA ARG A 201 4.12 -5.66 27.77
C ARG A 201 5.19 -6.53 27.13
N ARG A 202 5.36 -6.46 25.81
CA ARG A 202 6.20 -7.37 25.03
C ARG A 202 7.49 -6.73 24.54
N ASP A 203 7.42 -5.46 24.17
CA ASP A 203 8.50 -4.68 23.59
C ASP A 203 8.26 -3.19 23.94
N PRO A 204 8.77 -2.73 25.10
CA PRO A 204 8.55 -1.37 25.56
C PRO A 204 9.22 -0.32 24.65
N ALA A 205 10.33 -0.65 24.00
CA ALA A 205 11.01 0.25 23.08
C ALA A 205 10.15 0.49 21.82
N ALA A 206 9.62 -0.57 21.21
CA ALA A 206 8.69 -0.43 20.09
C ALA A 206 7.39 0.28 20.50
N ALA A 207 6.90 0.05 21.72
CA ALA A 207 5.75 0.76 22.25
C ALA A 207 6.02 2.27 22.40
N GLN A 208 7.20 2.67 22.85
CA GLN A 208 7.56 4.09 22.96
C GLN A 208 7.62 4.77 21.59
N LEU A 209 8.25 4.13 20.60
CA LEU A 209 8.29 4.65 19.22
C LEU A 209 6.88 4.83 18.66
N LEU A 210 6.01 3.83 18.83
CA LEU A 210 4.62 3.90 18.39
C LEU A 210 3.84 5.01 19.13
N ALA A 211 4.11 5.21 20.43
CA ALA A 211 3.48 6.27 21.22
C ALA A 211 3.87 7.68 20.75
N VAL A 212 5.14 7.88 20.34
CA VAL A 212 5.58 9.15 19.74
C VAL A 212 4.85 9.40 18.43
N GLN A 213 4.79 8.39 17.56
CA GLN A 213 4.11 8.51 16.27
C GLN A 213 2.61 8.79 16.42
N LEU A 214 1.93 8.08 17.34
CA LEU A 214 0.52 8.32 17.64
C LEU A 214 0.28 9.72 18.19
N ARG A 215 1.15 10.22 19.09
CA ARG A 215 1.02 11.58 19.64
C ARG A 215 1.14 12.64 18.55
N GLY A 216 2.15 12.54 17.69
CA GLY A 216 2.31 13.46 16.56
C GLY A 216 1.07 13.49 15.67
N ARG A 217 0.52 12.32 15.35
CA ARG A 217 -0.68 12.25 14.52
C ARG A 217 -1.94 12.80 15.22
N LEU A 218 -2.11 12.57 16.52
CA LEU A 218 -3.23 13.14 17.26
C LEU A 218 -3.16 14.67 17.29
N GLU A 219 -1.96 15.24 17.40
CA GLU A 219 -1.73 16.69 17.39
C GLU A 219 -2.01 17.30 16.00
N GLU A 220 -1.58 16.63 14.92
CA GLU A 220 -1.92 17.04 13.54
C GLU A 220 -3.45 17.08 13.32
N LEU A 221 -4.17 16.03 13.72
CA LEU A 221 -5.63 15.96 13.54
C LEU A 221 -6.40 16.99 14.39
N GLU A 222 -5.85 17.38 15.54
CA GLU A 222 -6.39 18.45 16.37
C GLU A 222 -6.23 19.81 15.66
N GLN A 223 -5.07 20.06 15.03
CA GLN A 223 -4.80 21.25 14.23
C GLN A 223 -5.63 21.33 12.94
N GLU A 224 -5.97 20.18 12.35
CA GLU A 224 -6.85 20.08 11.17
C GLU A 224 -8.33 20.40 11.46
N GLY A 225 -8.69 20.70 12.71
CA GLY A 225 -10.02 21.19 13.08
C GLY A 225 -11.03 20.10 13.45
N ALA A 226 -10.57 19.00 14.05
CA ALA A 226 -11.46 17.98 14.61
C ALA A 226 -12.49 18.60 15.59
N ALA A 227 -13.78 18.31 15.39
CA ALA A 227 -14.87 18.90 16.18
C ALA A 227 -15.76 17.84 16.87
N GLY A 228 -16.43 18.25 17.95
CA GLY A 228 -17.42 17.44 18.65
C GLY A 228 -16.88 16.10 19.16
N ALA A 229 -17.54 15.00 18.78
CA ALA A 229 -17.18 13.65 19.23
C ALA A 229 -15.75 13.21 18.84
N GLN A 230 -15.22 13.76 17.75
CA GLN A 230 -13.84 13.48 17.32
C GLN A 230 -12.82 14.10 18.29
N LEU A 231 -13.05 15.34 18.71
CA LEU A 231 -12.19 16.03 19.67
C LEU A 231 -12.19 15.33 21.03
N ALA A 232 -13.36 14.92 21.52
CA ALA A 232 -13.48 14.15 22.76
C ALA A 232 -12.68 12.83 22.70
N TRP A 233 -12.75 12.12 21.57
CA TRP A 233 -11.96 10.90 21.37
C TRP A 233 -10.45 11.18 21.33
N LEU A 234 -10.02 12.24 20.63
CA LEU A 234 -8.61 12.67 20.56
C LEU A 234 -8.06 12.99 21.96
N GLN A 235 -8.80 13.76 22.76
CA GLN A 235 -8.42 14.09 24.13
C GLN A 235 -8.30 12.83 25.00
N GLN A 236 -9.26 11.91 24.92
CA GLN A 236 -9.21 10.64 25.64
C GLN A 236 -8.00 9.78 25.20
N ALA A 237 -7.72 9.72 23.90
CA ALA A 237 -6.56 9.00 23.36
C ALA A 237 -5.24 9.58 23.88
N ARG A 238 -5.13 10.90 23.92
CA ARG A 238 -3.94 11.61 24.41
C ARG A 238 -3.72 11.38 25.91
N GLN A 239 -4.77 11.45 26.71
CA GLN A 239 -4.71 11.13 28.14
C GLN A 239 -4.20 9.70 28.37
N ARG A 240 -4.68 8.72 27.58
CA ARG A 240 -4.21 7.33 27.66
C ARG A 240 -2.74 7.15 27.32
N LEU A 241 -2.22 7.94 26.38
CA LEU A 241 -0.80 7.92 26.00
C LEU A 241 0.11 8.65 27.01
N ARG A 242 -0.45 9.59 27.79
CA ARG A 242 0.25 10.35 28.82
C ARG A 242 0.25 9.69 30.21
N ALA A 243 -0.72 8.82 30.49
CA ALA A 243 -0.84 8.18 31.80
C ALA A 243 0.47 7.46 32.17
N PRO A 244 1.13 7.85 33.29
CA PRO A 244 2.33 7.19 33.75
C PRO A 244 2.03 5.71 34.01
N THR A 245 3.01 4.86 33.70
CA THR A 245 2.96 3.42 33.91
C THR A 245 2.86 3.13 35.41
N SER A 246 1.64 2.94 35.92
CA SER A 246 1.39 2.19 37.16
C SER A 246 1.54 0.70 36.91
#